data_AF-A0A3D3L731-F1
#
_entry.id   AF-A0A3D3L731-F1
#
_cell.length_a   1.000
_cell.length_b   1.000
_cell.length_c   1.000
_cell.angle_alpha   90.00
_cell.angle_beta   90.00
_cell.angle_gamma   90.00
#
_symmetry.space_group_name_H-M   'P 1'
#
loop_
_entity.id
_entity.type
_entity.pdbx_description
1 polymer ?
#
loop_
_entity_poly.entity_id
_entity_poly.type
_entity_poly.pdbx_seq_one_letter_code
_entity_poly.pdbx_strand_id
1 'polypeptide(L)'
;MIPLQSLGVFFDAEGFITSQTLRRLGWGAEAIAWADDENRCVYKLFEVRPNSALGKKLRLQREPDGFHMTHADASLDDTLEKLCVLHDAGACPTEIIGLAESGDFLIVKQPLCLPSPDFIADRKSAAEKVHAVVPRRSIGREVRVFWLNDQPWCLGDLHENNIMREPDGAPTIIDALICPLPPVFIKQESFLQSAVKRAQDLRAGRAPESDDPFAGVCDDDL
;
A
#
# COMPACT_ATOMS: atom_id res chain seq x y z
N MET A 1 9.62 8.02 22.07
CA MET A 1 9.65 9.32 21.39
C MET A 1 11.07 9.53 20.87
N ILE A 2 11.23 10.08 19.67
CA ILE A 2 12.52 10.16 18.96
C ILE A 2 12.85 11.62 18.62
N PRO A 3 14.02 12.16 19.00
CA PRO A 3 14.47 13.47 18.54
C PRO A 3 14.75 13.44 17.03
N LEU A 4 14.17 14.34 16.23
CA LEU A 4 14.43 14.37 14.78
C LEU A 4 15.91 14.57 14.45
N GLN A 5 16.64 15.29 15.31
CA GLN A 5 18.07 15.54 15.16
C GLN A 5 18.89 14.25 15.23
N SER A 6 18.39 13.22 15.93
CA SER A 6 19.05 11.91 15.97
C SER A 6 19.03 11.18 14.62
N LEU A 7 18.11 11.56 13.73
CA LEU A 7 18.04 11.11 12.35
C LEU A 7 18.78 12.05 11.38
N GLY A 8 19.45 13.09 11.90
CA GLY A 8 20.06 14.14 11.07
C GLY A 8 19.04 15.08 10.43
N VAL A 9 17.82 15.18 10.99
CA VAL A 9 16.73 16.03 10.49
C VAL A 9 16.51 17.20 11.46
N PHE A 10 16.41 18.43 10.92
CA PHE A 10 16.36 19.67 11.70
C PHE A 10 15.27 20.61 11.16
N PHE A 11 14.83 21.55 12.00
CA PHE A 11 14.06 22.71 11.55
C PHE A 11 15.01 23.88 11.29
N ASP A 12 14.84 24.58 10.17
CA ASP A 12 15.51 25.85 9.92
C ASP A 12 14.81 27.02 10.66
N ALA A 13 15.33 28.24 10.48
CA ALA A 13 14.83 29.43 11.17
C ALA A 13 13.38 29.78 10.77
N GLU A 14 12.97 29.34 9.59
CA GLU A 14 11.64 29.53 9.02
C GLU A 14 10.67 28.38 9.38
N GLY A 15 11.15 27.34 10.07
CA GLY A 15 10.35 26.19 10.51
C GLY A 15 10.20 25.09 9.45
N PHE A 16 11.01 25.10 8.38
CA PHE A 16 11.03 24.00 7.41
C PHE A 16 11.99 22.90 7.84
N ILE A 17 11.61 21.67 7.48
CA ILE A 17 12.44 20.49 7.74
C ILE A 17 13.59 20.41 6.73
N THR A 18 14.81 20.30 7.24
CA THR A 18 16.06 20.23 6.49
C THR A 18 16.95 19.09 7.00
N SER A 19 17.94 18.69 6.21
CA SER A 19 18.99 17.74 6.61
C SER A 19 20.27 18.06 5.84
N GLN A 20 21.42 17.86 6.48
CA GLN A 20 22.74 17.96 5.82
C GLN A 20 23.28 16.59 5.38
N THR A 21 22.78 15.51 5.99
CA THR A 21 23.26 14.14 5.78
C THR A 21 22.29 13.30 4.96
N LEU A 22 20.99 13.63 4.99
CA LEU A 22 19.97 12.93 4.23
C LEU A 22 19.58 13.70 2.98
N ARG A 23 19.39 12.98 1.88
CA ARG A 23 18.92 13.55 0.62
C ARG A 23 17.41 13.54 0.58
N ARG A 24 16.80 14.71 0.37
CA ARG A 24 15.35 14.82 0.21
C ARG A 24 14.90 14.13 -1.08
N LEU A 25 13.95 13.19 -0.99
CA LEU A 25 13.38 12.50 -2.15
C LEU A 25 12.16 13.23 -2.72
N GLY A 26 11.42 13.94 -1.89
CA GLY A 26 10.26 14.74 -2.32
C GLY A 26 9.26 15.00 -1.19
N TRP A 27 8.19 15.71 -1.54
CA TRP A 27 6.98 15.81 -0.73
C TRP A 27 5.96 14.82 -1.28
N GLY A 28 5.73 13.72 -0.58
CA GLY A 28 4.55 12.90 -0.83
C GLY A 28 3.30 13.62 -0.30
N ALA A 29 2.12 13.22 -0.79
CA ALA A 29 0.86 13.75 -0.26
C ALA A 29 0.65 13.43 1.24
N GLU A 30 1.36 12.43 1.77
CA GLU A 30 1.21 11.91 3.13
C GLU A 30 2.43 12.12 4.03
N ALA A 31 3.64 12.13 3.45
CA ALA A 31 4.88 12.10 4.20
C ALA A 31 6.01 12.82 3.46
N ILE A 32 6.96 13.31 4.24
CA ILE A 32 8.23 13.83 3.74
C ILE A 32 9.24 12.68 3.76
N ALA A 33 9.85 12.40 2.61
CA ALA A 33 10.78 11.28 2.45
C ALA A 33 12.24 11.76 2.35
N TRP A 34 13.11 11.12 3.12
CA TRP A 34 14.54 11.39 3.22
C TRP A 34 15.34 10.12 2.99
N ALA A 35 16.19 10.10 1.97
CA ALA A 35 17.10 9.01 1.70
C ALA A 35 18.38 9.16 2.53
N ASP A 36 18.74 8.09 3.22
CA ASP A 36 20.06 7.84 3.75
C ASP A 36 20.79 6.94 2.74
N ASP A 37 21.56 7.56 1.85
CA ASP A 37 22.26 6.85 0.78
C ASP A 37 23.39 5.95 1.33
N GLU A 38 23.98 6.30 2.48
CA GLU A 38 25.03 5.52 3.15
C GLU A 38 24.46 4.21 3.71
N ASN A 39 23.36 4.31 4.47
CA ASN A 39 22.69 3.14 5.06
C ASN A 39 21.67 2.47 4.13
N ARG A 40 21.52 2.98 2.90
CA ARG A 40 20.58 2.50 1.88
C ARG A 40 19.14 2.35 2.40
N CYS A 41 18.66 3.35 3.13
CA CYS A 41 17.29 3.38 3.62
C CYS A 41 16.61 4.72 3.35
N VAL A 42 15.29 4.75 3.52
CA VAL A 42 14.45 5.93 3.42
C VAL A 42 13.70 6.10 4.73
N TYR A 43 13.83 7.27 5.33
CA TYR A 43 12.97 7.71 6.43
C TYR A 43 11.77 8.45 5.86
N LYS A 44 10.56 8.07 6.29
CA LYS A 44 9.32 8.78 5.95
C LYS A 44 8.73 9.37 7.23
N LEU A 45 8.53 10.68 7.19
CA LEU A 45 7.96 11.47 8.28
C LEU A 45 6.51 11.79 7.90
N PHE A 46 5.56 11.06 8.48
CA PHE A 46 4.14 11.30 8.30
C PHE A 46 3.69 12.40 9.26
N GLU A 47 3.27 13.52 8.70
CA GLU A 47 2.85 14.70 9.48
C GLU A 47 1.46 14.50 10.11
N VAL A 48 1.35 14.78 11.40
CA VAL A 48 0.08 14.89 12.11
C VAL A 48 -0.54 16.24 11.73
N ARG A 49 -1.62 16.19 10.95
CA ARG A 49 -2.33 17.39 10.51
C ARG A 49 -3.16 18.01 11.64
N PRO A 50 -3.56 19.29 11.53
CA PRO A 50 -4.39 19.96 12.54
C PRO A 50 -5.72 19.25 12.86
N ASN A 51 -6.28 18.48 11.92
CA ASN A 51 -7.48 17.67 12.13
C ASN A 51 -7.18 16.28 12.74
N SER A 52 -5.97 16.07 13.27
CA SER A 52 -5.46 14.78 13.76
C SER A 52 -5.35 13.68 12.70
N ALA A 53 -5.47 14.02 11.41
CA ALA A 53 -5.22 13.08 10.34
C ALA A 53 -3.72 12.83 10.17
N LEU A 54 -3.36 11.60 9.87
CA LEU A 54 -2.00 11.18 9.57
C LEU A 54 -2.10 10.27 8.34
N GLY A 55 -1.65 10.75 7.18
CA GLY A 55 -1.76 10.06 5.89
C GLY A 55 -3.18 10.04 5.28
N LYS A 56 -3.39 9.10 4.34
CA LYS A 56 -4.64 8.80 3.65
C LYS A 56 -4.91 7.29 3.64
N LYS A 57 -6.18 6.97 3.37
CA LYS A 57 -6.66 5.61 3.14
C LYS A 57 -7.69 5.57 2.03
N LEU A 58 -8.02 4.36 1.58
CA LEU A 58 -9.24 4.15 0.80
C LEU A 58 -10.44 4.12 1.75
N ARG A 59 -11.58 4.64 1.27
CA ARG A 59 -12.86 4.53 1.95
C ARG A 59 -13.87 3.99 0.96
N LEU A 60 -14.52 2.90 1.34
CA LEU A 60 -15.60 2.32 0.59
C LEU A 60 -16.93 2.84 1.15
N GLN A 61 -17.78 3.38 0.30
CA GLN A 61 -19.09 3.93 0.65
C GLN A 61 -20.18 3.31 -0.23
N ARG A 62 -21.38 3.18 0.36
CA ARG A 62 -22.57 2.78 -0.37
C ARG A 62 -23.31 4.01 -0.85
N GLU A 63 -23.60 4.04 -2.13
CA GLU A 63 -24.39 5.05 -2.82
C GLU A 63 -25.63 4.40 -3.47
N PRO A 64 -26.64 5.17 -3.91
CA PRO A 64 -27.86 4.61 -4.49
C PRO A 64 -27.65 3.75 -5.74
N ASP A 65 -26.60 4.05 -6.51
CA ASP A 65 -26.23 3.40 -7.77
C ASP A 65 -25.18 2.29 -7.60
N GLY A 66 -24.69 2.07 -6.38
CA GLY A 66 -23.74 1.00 -6.08
C GLY A 66 -22.73 1.38 -5.00
N PHE A 67 -21.51 0.90 -5.17
CA PHE A 67 -20.43 1.13 -4.21
C PHE A 67 -19.34 1.97 -4.85
N HIS A 68 -18.92 3.00 -4.11
CA HIS A 68 -17.92 3.95 -4.55
C HIS A 68 -16.75 3.96 -3.59
N MET A 69 -15.55 3.98 -4.16
CA MET A 69 -14.32 4.07 -3.40
C MET A 69 -13.68 5.44 -3.57
N THR A 70 -13.44 6.10 -2.44
CA THR A 70 -12.87 7.45 -2.37
C THR A 70 -11.61 7.46 -1.52
N HIS A 71 -10.82 8.53 -1.64
CA HIS A 71 -9.74 8.82 -0.71
C HIS A 71 -10.31 9.48 0.54
N ALA A 72 -9.77 9.12 1.69
CA ALA A 72 -10.11 9.73 2.97
C ALA A 72 -8.86 10.00 3.81
N ASP A 73 -8.97 10.94 4.73
CA ASP A 73 -7.97 11.09 5.79
C ASP A 73 -7.93 9.84 6.67
N ALA A 74 -6.71 9.42 7.01
CA ALA A 74 -6.44 8.31 7.91
C ALA A 74 -6.13 8.84 9.32
N SER A 75 -6.52 8.10 10.35
CA SER A 75 -6.02 8.31 11.72
C SER A 75 -4.62 7.71 11.91
N LEU A 76 -4.04 7.89 13.09
CA LEU A 76 -2.83 7.15 13.48
C LEU A 76 -3.04 5.63 13.39
N ASP A 77 -4.15 5.12 13.95
CA ASP A 77 -4.48 3.69 13.93
C ASP A 77 -4.62 3.16 12.50
N ASP A 78 -5.31 3.91 11.63
CA ASP A 78 -5.46 3.55 10.21
C ASP A 78 -4.10 3.46 9.51
N THR A 79 -3.17 4.38 9.82
CA THR A 79 -1.84 4.38 9.21
C THR A 79 -0.96 3.26 9.76
N LEU A 80 -1.00 2.99 11.07
CA LEU A 80 -0.28 1.86 11.65
C LEU A 80 -0.79 0.54 11.07
N GLU A 81 -2.11 0.37 10.95
CA GLU A 81 -2.72 -0.79 10.32
C GLU A 81 -2.28 -0.91 8.86
N LYS A 82 -2.31 0.19 8.08
CA LYS A 82 -1.82 0.22 6.70
C LYS A 82 -0.38 -0.27 6.58
N LEU A 83 0.51 0.24 7.43
CA LEU A 83 1.94 -0.11 7.40
C LEU A 83 2.15 -1.59 7.74
N CYS A 84 1.50 -2.10 8.78
CA CYS A 84 1.58 -3.50 9.18
C CYS A 84 1.01 -4.44 8.10
N VAL A 85 -0.18 -4.13 7.59
CA VAL A 85 -0.84 -4.96 6.57
C VAL A 85 -0.03 -5.02 5.28
N LEU A 86 0.51 -3.89 4.81
CA LEU A 86 1.35 -3.89 3.61
C LEU A 86 2.65 -4.67 3.84
N HIS A 87 3.30 -4.49 5.01
CA HIS A 87 4.49 -5.24 5.38
C HIS A 87 4.23 -6.76 5.35
N ASP A 88 3.19 -7.22 6.06
CA ASP A 88 2.84 -8.63 6.20
C ASP A 88 2.29 -9.26 4.91
N ALA A 89 1.72 -8.43 4.02
CA ALA A 89 1.29 -8.86 2.70
C ALA A 89 2.49 -9.16 1.78
N GLY A 90 3.67 -8.58 2.04
CA GLY A 90 4.86 -8.73 1.21
C GLY A 90 5.17 -7.51 0.34
N ALA A 91 4.60 -6.35 0.64
CA ALA A 91 5.04 -5.08 0.07
C ALA A 91 6.43 -4.69 0.62
N CYS A 92 6.90 -3.48 0.32
CA CYS A 92 8.21 -3.04 0.79
C CYS A 92 8.29 -3.11 2.34
N PRO A 93 9.30 -3.81 2.89
CA PRO A 93 9.45 -3.93 4.33
C PRO A 93 9.48 -2.56 5.01
N THR A 94 8.69 -2.41 6.06
CA THR A 94 8.53 -1.12 6.75
C THR A 94 8.73 -1.31 8.24
N GLU A 95 9.67 -0.55 8.80
CA GLU A 95 9.96 -0.51 10.22
C GLU A 95 9.36 0.76 10.83
N ILE A 96 8.51 0.61 11.85
CA ILE A 96 7.98 1.74 12.61
C ILE A 96 9.03 2.13 13.65
N ILE A 97 9.64 3.31 13.49
CA ILE A 97 10.68 3.81 14.40
C ILE A 97 10.03 4.45 15.64
N GLY A 98 8.92 5.17 15.44
CA GLY A 98 8.13 5.75 16.52
C GLY A 98 7.66 7.16 16.20
N LEU A 99 7.16 7.85 17.23
CA LEU A 99 6.74 9.25 17.14
C LEU A 99 7.91 10.19 17.44
N ALA A 100 7.99 11.29 16.70
CA ALA A 100 8.91 12.39 17.00
C ALA A 100 8.63 12.97 18.39
N GLU A 101 9.65 13.46 19.10
CA GLU A 101 9.48 14.06 20.44
C GLU A 101 8.49 15.22 20.50
N SER A 102 8.37 16.00 19.42
CA SER A 102 7.38 17.06 19.32
C SER A 102 5.94 16.55 19.22
N GLY A 103 5.75 15.28 18.83
CA GLY A 103 4.46 14.67 18.56
C GLY A 103 3.94 14.90 17.14
N ASP A 104 4.64 15.69 16.32
CA ASP A 104 4.13 16.12 15.00
C ASP A 104 4.33 15.08 13.89
N PHE A 105 5.16 14.06 14.11
CA PHE A 105 5.48 13.06 13.09
C PHE A 105 5.43 11.63 13.60
N LEU A 106 4.83 10.74 12.80
CA LEU A 106 5.15 9.32 12.81
C LEU A 106 6.33 9.06 11.88
N ILE A 107 7.35 8.39 12.38
CA ILE A 107 8.59 8.10 11.67
C ILE A 107 8.62 6.61 11.35
N VAL A 108 8.79 6.31 10.07
CA VAL A 108 9.02 4.96 9.59
C VAL A 108 10.27 4.90 8.72
N LYS A 109 10.80 3.69 8.56
CA LYS A 109 11.98 3.40 7.75
C LYS A 109 11.69 2.27 6.77
N GLN A 110 12.16 2.43 5.55
CA GLN A 110 12.07 1.43 4.47
C GLN A 110 13.42 1.28 3.77
N PRO A 111 13.70 0.16 3.11
CA PRO A 111 14.82 0.05 2.18
C PRO A 111 14.79 1.13 1.09
N LEU A 112 15.96 1.63 0.69
CA LEU A 112 16.07 2.54 -0.46
C LEU A 112 15.81 1.77 -1.75
N CYS A 113 14.57 1.88 -2.24
CA CYS A 113 14.11 1.28 -3.47
C CYS A 113 14.43 2.16 -4.68
N LEU A 114 14.52 1.55 -5.86
CA LEU A 114 14.82 2.21 -7.12
C LEU A 114 13.55 2.35 -7.99
N PRO A 115 13.45 3.39 -8.84
CA PRO A 115 12.35 3.52 -9.78
C PRO A 115 12.20 2.30 -10.69
N SER A 116 10.95 1.94 -10.99
CA SER A 116 10.62 0.86 -11.92
C SER A 116 10.97 1.23 -13.37
N PRO A 117 11.84 0.47 -14.08
CA PRO A 117 12.11 0.71 -15.50
C PRO A 117 10.98 0.25 -16.44
N ASP A 118 10.17 -0.73 -16.01
CA ASP A 118 8.98 -1.21 -16.74
C ASP A 118 7.80 -1.27 -15.77
N PHE A 119 7.08 -0.16 -15.66
CA PHE A 119 5.96 -0.01 -14.73
C PHE A 119 4.89 -1.09 -14.90
N ILE A 120 4.57 -1.49 -16.13
CA ILE A 120 3.46 -2.42 -16.37
C ILE A 120 3.83 -3.83 -15.90
N ALA A 121 5.03 -4.30 -16.26
CA ALA A 121 5.53 -5.60 -15.83
C ALA A 121 5.79 -5.63 -14.30
N ASP A 122 6.35 -4.55 -13.75
CA ASP A 122 6.69 -4.47 -12.33
C ASP A 122 5.44 -4.34 -11.46
N ARG A 123 4.43 -3.58 -11.90
CA ARG A 123 3.14 -3.50 -11.20
C ARG A 123 2.44 -4.85 -11.12
N LYS A 124 2.51 -5.65 -12.19
CA LYS A 124 1.97 -7.01 -12.20
C LYS A 124 2.72 -7.88 -11.19
N SER A 125 4.05 -7.92 -11.28
CA SER A 125 4.90 -8.76 -10.42
C SER A 125 4.79 -8.37 -8.94
N ALA A 126 4.76 -7.07 -8.63
CA ALA A 126 4.61 -6.55 -7.27
C ALA A 126 3.23 -6.88 -6.69
N ALA A 127 2.16 -6.83 -7.50
CA ALA A 127 0.84 -7.25 -7.07
C ALA A 127 0.74 -8.77 -6.85
N GLU A 128 1.45 -9.58 -7.64
CA GLU A 128 1.56 -11.03 -7.43
C GLU A 128 2.29 -11.36 -6.12
N LYS A 129 3.36 -10.62 -5.79
CA LYS A 129 4.10 -10.74 -4.51
C LYS A 129 3.19 -10.60 -3.29
N VAL A 130 2.20 -9.71 -3.35
CA VAL A 130 1.20 -9.52 -2.28
C VAL A 130 -0.07 -10.37 -2.45
N HIS A 131 -0.07 -11.32 -3.38
CA HIS A 131 -1.22 -12.18 -3.72
C HIS A 131 -2.51 -11.40 -4.06
N ALA A 132 -2.37 -10.22 -4.68
CA ALA A 132 -3.49 -9.34 -4.98
C ALA A 132 -4.08 -9.63 -6.37
N VAL A 133 -5.37 -9.95 -6.41
CA VAL A 133 -6.13 -10.25 -7.63
C VAL A 133 -6.93 -9.05 -8.10
N VAL A 134 -7.11 -8.92 -9.42
CA VAL A 134 -8.00 -7.90 -10.00
C VAL A 134 -9.44 -8.42 -9.95
N PRO A 135 -10.40 -7.69 -9.33
CA PRO A 135 -11.81 -8.04 -9.39
C PRO A 135 -12.34 -7.97 -10.83
N ARG A 136 -13.33 -8.80 -11.18
CA ARG A 136 -13.89 -8.83 -12.55
C ARG A 136 -14.65 -7.56 -12.94
N ARG A 137 -15.03 -6.73 -11.95
CA ARG A 137 -15.69 -5.44 -12.15
C ARG A 137 -14.99 -4.38 -11.29
N SER A 138 -14.94 -3.16 -11.82
CA SER A 138 -14.44 -2.00 -11.09
C SER A 138 -15.41 -1.62 -9.97
N ILE A 139 -14.87 -1.15 -8.83
CA ILE A 139 -15.62 -0.55 -7.73
C ILE A 139 -15.41 0.97 -7.68
N GLY A 140 -15.55 1.60 -8.86
CA GLY A 140 -15.32 3.04 -9.06
C GLY A 140 -13.84 3.45 -9.20
N ARG A 141 -12.89 2.51 -9.05
CA ARG A 141 -11.44 2.71 -9.20
C ARG A 141 -10.75 1.40 -9.55
N GLU A 142 -9.60 1.48 -10.23
CA GLU A 142 -8.69 0.33 -10.37
C GLU A 142 -8.10 -0.04 -9.01
N VAL A 143 -8.57 -1.16 -8.47
CA VAL A 143 -8.12 -1.73 -7.21
C VAL A 143 -7.98 -3.24 -7.34
N ARG A 144 -7.18 -3.80 -6.46
CA ARG A 144 -6.97 -5.24 -6.31
C ARG A 144 -7.47 -5.70 -4.95
N VAL A 145 -7.68 -7.00 -4.82
CA VAL A 145 -8.11 -7.64 -3.57
C VAL A 145 -7.08 -8.65 -3.15
N PHE A 146 -6.66 -8.61 -1.89
CA PHE A 146 -5.80 -9.62 -1.29
C PHE A 146 -6.39 -10.10 0.04
N TRP A 147 -5.90 -11.25 0.53
CA TRP A 147 -6.36 -11.86 1.77
C TRP A 147 -5.21 -11.89 2.78
N LEU A 148 -5.45 -11.35 3.98
CA LEU A 148 -4.48 -11.32 5.06
C LEU A 148 -5.19 -11.28 6.42
N ASN A 149 -4.66 -12.03 7.40
CA ASN A 149 -5.17 -12.07 8.78
C ASN A 149 -6.68 -12.30 8.85
N ASP A 150 -7.15 -13.33 8.14
CA ASP A 150 -8.55 -13.75 8.05
C ASP A 150 -9.53 -12.69 7.54
N GLN A 151 -9.01 -11.69 6.80
CA GLN A 151 -9.80 -10.60 6.26
C GLN A 151 -9.40 -10.27 4.80
N PRO A 152 -10.36 -9.89 3.95
CA PRO A 152 -10.06 -9.36 2.64
C PRO A 152 -9.80 -7.85 2.67
N TRP A 153 -8.83 -7.42 1.87
CA TRP A 153 -8.40 -6.04 1.77
C TRP A 153 -8.47 -5.56 0.33
N CYS A 154 -8.90 -4.32 0.12
CA CYS A 154 -8.65 -3.61 -1.12
C CYS A 154 -7.25 -2.99 -1.11
N LEU A 155 -6.58 -3.06 -2.25
CA LEU A 155 -5.29 -2.44 -2.53
C LEU A 155 -5.45 -1.51 -3.73
N GLY A 156 -5.09 -0.24 -3.58
CA GLY A 156 -5.15 0.75 -4.64
C GLY A 156 -3.93 1.65 -4.65
N ASP A 157 -3.97 2.64 -5.55
CA ASP A 157 -2.91 3.63 -5.72
C ASP A 157 -1.58 3.03 -6.24
N LEU A 158 -1.68 1.99 -7.07
CA LEU A 158 -0.54 1.33 -7.70
C LEU A 158 -0.11 2.07 -8.98
N HIS A 159 0.28 3.33 -8.84
CA HIS A 159 0.81 4.17 -9.93
C HIS A 159 2.35 4.11 -10.02
N GLU A 160 2.93 4.72 -11.05
CA GLU A 160 4.37 4.63 -11.37
C GLU A 160 5.31 4.98 -10.20
N ASN A 161 4.96 5.96 -9.37
CA ASN A 161 5.78 6.36 -8.22
C ASN A 161 5.65 5.43 -7.00
N ASN A 162 4.67 4.52 -6.99
CA ASN A 162 4.41 3.57 -5.90
C ASN A 162 4.85 2.15 -6.23
N ILE A 163 5.30 1.92 -7.47
CA ILE A 163 5.88 0.67 -7.93
C ILE A 163 7.39 0.88 -8.11
N MET A 164 8.15 0.22 -7.26
CA MET A 164 9.60 0.38 -7.17
C MET A 164 10.28 -0.98 -7.25
N ARG A 165 11.61 -0.99 -7.23
CA ARG A 165 12.42 -2.19 -7.09
C ARG A 165 13.22 -2.17 -5.81
N GLU A 166 13.19 -3.27 -5.08
CA GLU A 166 14.04 -3.49 -3.91
C GLU A 166 15.54 -3.50 -4.30
N PRO A 167 16.46 -3.41 -3.33
CA PRO A 167 17.90 -3.45 -3.58
C PRO A 167 18.41 -4.65 -4.41
N ASP A 168 17.70 -5.77 -4.37
CA ASP A 168 17.98 -6.98 -5.15
C ASP A 168 17.37 -6.96 -6.56
N GLY A 169 16.64 -5.89 -6.90
CA GLY A 169 15.95 -5.70 -8.16
C GLY A 169 14.52 -6.24 -8.19
N ALA A 170 14.01 -6.87 -7.14
CA ALA A 170 12.65 -7.41 -7.13
C ALA A 170 11.60 -6.28 -7.11
N PRO A 171 10.55 -6.33 -7.96
CA PRO A 171 9.45 -5.36 -7.91
C PRO A 171 8.74 -5.37 -6.54
N THR A 172 8.42 -4.19 -6.04
CA THR A 172 7.80 -3.98 -4.73
C THR A 172 6.81 -2.83 -4.77
N ILE A 173 5.92 -2.80 -3.78
CA ILE A 173 4.91 -1.76 -3.60
C ILE A 173 5.36 -0.87 -2.44
N ILE A 174 5.34 0.45 -2.64
CA ILE A 174 5.47 1.45 -1.58
C ILE A 174 4.24 2.36 -1.57
N ASP A 175 3.90 2.91 -0.41
CA ASP A 175 2.87 3.96 -0.22
C ASP A 175 1.50 3.71 -0.89
N ALA A 176 1.15 2.45 -1.10
CA ALA A 176 -0.18 2.09 -1.57
C ALA A 176 -1.25 2.42 -0.53
N LEU A 177 -2.49 2.56 -1.00
CA LEU A 177 -3.64 2.75 -0.13
C LEU A 177 -4.40 1.44 0.03
N ILE A 178 -4.85 1.16 1.25
CA ILE A 178 -5.67 -0.01 1.54
C ILE A 178 -6.96 0.37 2.26
N CYS A 179 -7.93 -0.54 2.21
CA CYS A 179 -9.06 -0.55 3.13
C CYS A 179 -9.61 -1.97 3.30
N PRO A 180 -10.21 -2.28 4.47
CA PRO A 180 -10.86 -3.56 4.68
C PRO A 180 -12.11 -3.67 3.80
N LEU A 181 -12.34 -4.83 3.19
CA LEU A 181 -13.58 -5.12 2.46
C LEU A 181 -14.68 -5.58 3.44
N PRO A 182 -15.75 -4.81 3.67
CA PRO A 182 -16.73 -5.19 4.67
C PRO A 182 -17.55 -6.41 4.22
N PRO A 183 -17.89 -7.37 5.12
CA PRO A 183 -18.58 -8.61 4.76
C PRO A 183 -19.93 -8.40 4.04
N VAL A 184 -20.64 -7.32 4.35
CA VAL A 184 -21.91 -6.99 3.69
C VAL A 184 -21.74 -6.72 2.19
N PHE A 185 -20.61 -6.16 1.77
CA PHE A 185 -20.30 -5.86 0.37
C PHE A 185 -20.00 -7.15 -0.38
N ILE A 186 -19.19 -8.01 0.24
CA ILE A 186 -18.86 -9.32 -0.31
C ILE A 186 -20.13 -10.15 -0.51
N LYS A 187 -21.04 -10.16 0.47
CA LYS A 187 -22.31 -10.91 0.36
C LYS A 187 -23.22 -10.42 -0.77
N GLN A 188 -23.14 -9.14 -1.14
CA GLN A 188 -24.03 -8.54 -2.12
C GLN A 188 -23.49 -8.66 -3.56
N GLU A 189 -22.17 -8.73 -3.71
CA GLU A 189 -21.51 -8.66 -5.02
C GLU A 189 -20.76 -9.95 -5.36
N SER A 190 -21.29 -10.75 -6.29
CA SER A 190 -20.70 -12.04 -6.69
C SER A 190 -19.27 -11.92 -7.24
N PHE A 191 -18.94 -10.82 -7.92
CA PHE A 191 -17.59 -10.59 -8.42
C PHE A 191 -16.57 -10.33 -7.29
N LEU A 192 -17.00 -9.76 -6.15
CA LEU A 192 -16.17 -9.60 -4.97
C LEU A 192 -16.00 -10.95 -4.25
N GLN A 193 -17.03 -11.78 -4.16
CA GLN A 193 -16.93 -13.14 -3.61
C GLN A 193 -15.86 -13.94 -4.36
N SER A 194 -15.93 -13.93 -5.70
CA SER A 194 -14.94 -14.58 -6.56
C SER A 194 -13.54 -14.00 -6.36
N ALA A 195 -13.38 -12.68 -6.27
CA ALA A 195 -12.07 -12.06 -6.01
C ALA A 195 -11.50 -12.45 -4.64
N VAL A 196 -12.31 -12.44 -3.59
CA VAL A 196 -11.90 -12.84 -2.23
C VAL A 196 -11.49 -14.32 -2.21
N LYS A 197 -12.25 -15.21 -2.85
CA LYS A 197 -11.92 -16.64 -2.92
C LYS A 197 -10.59 -16.88 -3.63
N ARG A 198 -10.35 -16.22 -4.78
CA ARG A 198 -9.07 -16.33 -5.50
C ARG A 198 -7.89 -15.79 -4.66
N ALA A 199 -8.09 -14.68 -3.96
CA ALA A 199 -7.07 -14.15 -3.04
C ALA A 199 -6.76 -15.12 -1.88
N GLN A 200 -7.79 -15.76 -1.30
CA GLN A 200 -7.63 -16.80 -0.28
C GLN A 200 -6.87 -18.01 -0.81
N ASP A 201 -7.18 -18.46 -2.03
CA ASP A 201 -6.50 -19.60 -2.65
C ASP A 201 -5.03 -19.29 -2.90
N LEU A 202 -4.72 -18.13 -3.48
CA LEU A 202 -3.34 -17.69 -3.69
C LEU A 202 -2.55 -17.59 -2.38
N ARG A 203 -3.15 -17.00 -1.33
CA ARG A 203 -2.49 -16.89 -0.02
C ARG A 203 -2.24 -18.26 0.62
N ALA A 204 -3.09 -19.24 0.34
CA ALA A 204 -2.93 -20.63 0.77
C ALA A 204 -2.02 -21.48 -0.14
N GLY A 205 -1.40 -20.89 -1.17
CA GLY A 205 -0.56 -21.59 -2.13
C GLY A 205 -1.33 -22.52 -3.09
N ARG A 206 -2.65 -22.32 -3.21
CA ARG A 206 -3.50 -23.06 -4.16
C ARG A 206 -3.60 -22.30 -5.47
N ALA A 207 -3.69 -23.04 -6.58
CA ALA A 207 -4.05 -22.45 -7.86
C ALA A 207 -5.45 -21.83 -7.73
N PRO A 208 -5.63 -20.53 -8.06
CA PRO A 208 -6.95 -19.93 -8.07
C PRO A 208 -7.80 -20.65 -9.12
N GLU A 209 -9.10 -20.83 -8.83
CA GLU A 209 -10.03 -21.38 -9.81
C GLU A 209 -9.95 -20.58 -11.12
N SER A 210 -9.83 -21.30 -12.24
CA SER A 210 -9.79 -20.68 -13.56
C SER A 210 -11.08 -19.92 -13.81
N ASP A 211 -10.94 -18.69 -14.28
CA ASP A 211 -12.07 -17.84 -14.67
C ASP A 211 -12.58 -18.17 -16.10
N ASP A 212 -11.94 -19.10 -16.80
CA ASP A 212 -12.33 -19.57 -18.13
C ASP A 212 -13.39 -20.69 -18.03
N PRO A 213 -14.64 -20.46 -18.50
CA PRO A 213 -15.68 -21.49 -18.52
C PRO A 213 -15.34 -22.70 -19.40
N PHE A 214 -14.29 -22.61 -20.23
CA PHE A 214 -13.76 -23.68 -21.07
C PHE A 214 -12.44 -24.26 -20.54
N ALA A 215 -11.92 -23.80 -19.41
CA ALA A 215 -10.71 -24.38 -18.83
C ALA A 215 -10.98 -25.84 -18.41
N GLY A 216 -10.47 -26.78 -19.20
CA GLY A 216 -10.66 -28.22 -19.00
C GLY A 216 -11.65 -28.87 -19.98
N VAL A 217 -12.24 -28.12 -20.92
CA VAL A 217 -12.94 -28.68 -22.07
C VAL A 217 -11.88 -29.01 -23.13
N CYS A 218 -11.77 -30.28 -23.52
CA CYS A 218 -10.89 -30.71 -24.60
C CYS A 218 -11.54 -30.28 -25.93
N ASP A 219 -10.76 -29.72 -26.87
CA ASP A 219 -11.25 -29.26 -28.18
C ASP A 219 -11.89 -30.37 -29.05
N ASP A 220 -11.83 -31.63 -28.60
CA ASP A 220 -12.42 -32.79 -29.28
C ASP A 220 -13.95 -32.94 -29.07
N ASP A 221 -14.59 -32.09 -28.26
CA ASP A 221 -16.02 -32.13 -27.95
C ASP A 221 -16.86 -30.99 -28.60
N LEU A 222 -16.33 -30.30 -29.63
CA LEU A 222 -17.03 -29.25 -30.39
C LEU A 222 -17.39 -29.65 -31.84
#